data_AF-A0A8C4ZAE8-F1
#
_entry.id   AF-A0A8C4ZAE8-F1
#
_cell.length_a   1.000
_cell.length_b   1.000
_cell.length_c   1.000
_cell.angle_alpha   90.00
_cell.angle_beta   90.00
_cell.angle_gamma   90.00
#
_symmetry.space_group_name_H-M   'P 1'
#
loop_
_entity.id
_entity.type
_entity.pdbx_description
1 polymer ?
#
loop_
_entity_poly.entity_id
_entity_poly.type
_entity_poly.pdbx_seq_one_letter_code
_entity_poly.pdbx_strand_id
1 'polypeptide(L)'
;KGKGSTCAYTEQILRGYGLPTGFFRGRIRINGQPIGKELFTVCIHSKYFWQIYGRLDESKNVMMWCSLLHGLWSTPPIRKPWVCGVSSHGIDHTQILGDTIEEIAWHKGGIFKPEVPAFTVKQPEGSMAVLKQRASEIECPLWVCPELEDYQTDCGPLQLGLAGQHQRSNASLALQLSHTWLQRRRLQGTWRTLSSLHGRGVPLAWNERANTLACARLADTVWAGRTQTLKNGEVTYFLDGAHTRRSMQACVSWFQEAAVRCERNSPIGVWQPQRCW
;
A
#
# COMPACT_ATOMS: atom_id res chain seq x y z
N LYS A 1 -7.99 -5.65 -1.99
CA LYS A 1 -7.75 -4.42 -1.19
C LYS A 1 -6.26 -4.30 -0.89
N GLY A 2 -5.66 -3.11 -1.05
CA GLY A 2 -4.19 -3.00 -0.98
C GLY A 2 -3.62 -1.82 -0.23
N LYS A 3 -4.34 -0.70 -0.16
CA LYS A 3 -3.90 0.58 0.39
C LYS A 3 -2.98 0.54 1.63
N GLY A 4 -3.33 -0.26 2.65
CA GLY A 4 -2.50 -0.38 3.86
C GLY A 4 -1.18 -1.11 3.62
N SER A 5 -1.25 -2.26 2.94
CA SER A 5 -0.07 -3.05 2.59
C SER A 5 0.84 -2.32 1.61
N THR A 6 0.29 -1.67 0.57
CA THR A 6 1.08 -0.83 -0.35
C THR A 6 1.86 0.24 0.40
N CYS A 7 1.21 0.92 1.35
CA CYS A 7 1.93 1.88 2.16
C CYS A 7 2.95 1.24 3.13
N ALA A 8 2.67 0.07 3.69
CA ALA A 8 3.66 -0.64 4.50
C ALA A 8 4.92 -0.94 3.69
N TYR A 9 4.76 -1.47 2.47
CA TYR A 9 5.87 -1.73 1.55
C TYR A 9 6.63 -0.47 1.17
N THR A 10 5.92 0.59 0.72
CA THR A 10 6.57 1.85 0.33
C THR A 10 7.31 2.48 1.51
N GLU A 11 6.74 2.46 2.72
CA GLU A 11 7.41 2.94 3.92
C GLU A 11 8.70 2.14 4.18
N GLN A 12 8.61 0.81 4.14
CA GLN A 12 9.74 -0.07 4.43
C GLN A 12 10.87 0.09 3.41
N ILE A 13 10.54 0.26 2.13
CA ILE A 13 11.51 0.57 1.07
C ILE A 13 12.20 1.90 1.35
N LEU A 14 11.44 2.98 1.55
CA LEU A 14 12.00 4.33 1.75
C LEU A 14 12.83 4.43 3.04
N ARG A 15 12.41 3.76 4.11
CA ARG A 15 13.23 3.61 5.34
C ARG A 15 14.52 2.85 5.08
N GLY A 16 14.51 1.87 4.19
CA GLY A 16 15.72 1.17 3.74
C GLY A 16 16.77 2.11 3.16
N TYR A 17 16.35 3.20 2.51
CA TYR A 17 17.23 4.26 2.01
C TYR A 17 17.65 5.28 3.09
N GLY A 18 17.39 5.00 4.36
CA GLY A 18 17.70 5.90 5.48
C GLY A 18 16.81 7.13 5.57
N LEU A 19 15.65 7.12 4.91
CA LEU A 19 14.77 8.28 4.84
C LEU A 19 13.78 8.30 6.02
N PRO A 20 13.56 9.48 6.64
CA PRO A 20 12.51 9.63 7.63
C PRO A 20 11.14 9.54 6.97
N THR A 21 10.29 8.68 7.53
CA THR A 21 8.93 8.41 7.01
C THR A 21 7.86 8.74 8.05
N GLY A 22 6.76 9.31 7.59
CA GLY A 22 5.53 9.49 8.36
C GLY A 22 4.36 8.80 7.68
N PHE A 23 3.59 8.03 8.45
CA PHE A 23 2.40 7.32 7.95
C PHE A 23 1.15 7.75 8.72
N PHE A 24 0.12 8.19 7.99
CA PHE A 24 -1.11 8.74 8.56
C PHE A 24 -2.34 7.91 8.14
N ARG A 25 -2.92 7.14 9.08
CA ARG A 25 -4.20 6.39 8.89
C ARG A 25 -4.97 6.07 10.17
N GLY A 26 -5.60 7.06 10.82
CA GLY A 26 -6.29 6.82 12.10
C GLY A 26 -5.38 6.33 13.26
N ARG A 27 -4.12 6.03 12.95
CA ARG A 27 -2.96 5.74 13.79
C ARG A 27 -1.78 6.38 13.08
N ILE A 28 -1.07 7.28 13.77
CA ILE A 28 0.09 7.99 13.22
C ILE A 28 1.34 7.15 13.53
N ARG A 29 2.20 6.94 12.54
CA ARG A 29 3.51 6.32 12.72
C ARG A 29 4.62 7.24 12.22
N ILE A 30 5.74 7.25 12.92
CA ILE A 30 6.98 7.92 12.52
C ILE A 30 8.06 6.85 12.48
N ASN A 31 8.72 6.70 11.33
CA ASN A 31 9.74 5.68 11.09
C ASN A 31 9.24 4.27 11.46
N GLY A 32 8.03 3.92 11.02
CA GLY A 32 7.35 2.65 11.30
C GLY A 32 6.88 2.43 12.74
N GLN A 33 7.21 3.31 13.68
CA GLN A 33 6.79 3.19 15.08
C GLN A 33 5.49 3.96 15.34
N PRO A 34 4.49 3.37 16.01
CA PRO A 34 3.33 4.12 16.50
C PRO A 34 3.77 5.25 17.42
N ILE A 35 3.19 6.44 17.26
CA ILE A 35 3.42 7.52 18.23
C ILE A 35 2.84 7.13 19.60
N GLY A 36 3.50 7.56 20.69
CA GLY A 36 3.05 7.30 22.05
C GLY A 36 1.64 7.83 22.31
N LYS A 37 0.90 7.22 23.25
CA LYS A 37 -0.49 7.57 23.58
C LYS A 37 -0.66 9.05 23.95
N GLU A 38 0.33 9.64 24.62
CA GLU A 38 0.34 11.07 24.96
C GLU A 38 0.45 11.96 23.72
N LEU A 39 1.42 11.67 22.85
CA LEU A 39 1.61 12.37 21.59
C LEU A 39 0.39 12.21 20.67
N PHE A 40 -0.24 11.03 20.67
CA PHE A 40 -1.47 10.74 19.93
C PHE A 40 -2.66 11.57 20.44
N THR A 41 -2.83 11.63 21.76
CA THR A 41 -3.88 12.45 22.41
C THR A 41 -3.69 13.93 22.08
N VAL A 42 -2.44 14.43 22.12
CA VAL A 42 -2.11 15.82 21.74
C VAL A 42 -2.33 16.09 20.25
N CYS A 43 -2.05 15.13 19.37
CA CYS A 43 -2.29 15.24 17.94
C CYS A 43 -3.78 15.23 17.57
N ILE A 44 -4.60 14.43 18.26
CA ILE A 44 -6.04 14.28 17.96
C ILE A 44 -6.90 15.36 18.63
N HIS A 45 -6.55 15.89 19.81
CA HIS A 45 -7.33 16.91 20.53
C HIS A 45 -7.22 18.35 19.96
N SER A 46 -7.21 18.51 18.65
CA SER A 46 -7.64 19.73 17.92
C SER A 46 -6.71 20.96 17.76
N LYS A 47 -5.53 21.06 18.41
CA LYS A 47 -4.66 22.25 18.19
C LYS A 47 -3.40 22.05 17.35
N TYR A 48 -2.80 20.86 17.37
CA TYR A 48 -1.47 20.66 16.77
C TYR A 48 -1.45 19.82 15.50
N PHE A 49 -2.57 19.21 15.09
CA PHE A 49 -2.64 18.43 13.86
C PHE A 49 -2.16 19.24 12.65
N TRP A 50 -2.72 20.44 12.46
CA TRP A 50 -2.32 21.34 11.36
C TRP A 50 -0.90 21.85 11.49
N GLN A 51 -0.41 22.05 12.71
CA GLN A 51 0.95 22.52 12.95
C GLN A 51 1.98 21.43 12.65
N ILE A 52 1.71 20.17 13.02
CA ILE A 52 2.55 19.02 12.68
C ILE A 52 2.47 18.75 11.18
N TYR A 53 1.27 18.80 10.59
CA TYR A 53 1.08 18.67 9.15
C TYR A 53 1.86 19.74 8.37
N GLY A 54 1.72 21.01 8.75
CA GLY A 54 2.44 22.13 8.12
C GLY A 54 3.94 22.00 8.25
N ARG A 55 4.45 21.66 9.45
CA ARG A 55 5.90 21.43 9.64
C ARG A 55 6.42 20.23 8.86
N LEU A 56 5.61 19.17 8.70
CA LEU A 56 5.99 18.01 7.88
C LEU A 56 5.98 18.34 6.39
N ASP A 57 4.99 19.09 5.91
CA ASP A 57 4.90 19.59 4.52
C ASP A 57 6.10 20.49 4.18
N GLU A 58 6.50 21.37 5.10
CA GLU A 58 7.69 22.24 4.98
C GLU A 58 9.01 21.47 5.03
N SER A 59 9.09 20.39 5.81
CA SER A 59 10.34 19.65 6.07
C SER A 59 10.87 18.83 4.89
N LYS A 60 10.14 18.74 3.78
CA LYS A 60 10.47 17.86 2.62
C LYS A 60 10.67 16.37 2.98
N ASN A 61 10.17 15.94 4.14
CA ASN A 61 10.22 14.54 4.59
C ASN A 61 9.20 13.66 3.83
N VAL A 62 9.37 12.33 3.86
CA VAL A 62 8.41 11.42 3.22
C VAL A 62 7.13 11.40 4.06
N MET A 63 6.05 11.98 3.54
CA MET A 63 4.72 11.82 4.11
C MET A 63 3.86 10.91 3.23
N MET A 64 3.42 9.81 3.81
CA MET A 64 2.52 8.87 3.17
C MET A 64 1.11 9.07 3.71
N TRP A 65 0.28 9.70 2.88
CA TRP A 65 -1.13 9.90 3.18
C TRP A 65 -1.97 8.82 2.52
N CYS A 66 -2.73 8.07 3.33
CA CYS A 66 -3.50 6.95 2.82
C CYS A 66 -4.99 7.14 3.13
N SER A 67 -5.68 7.86 2.25
CA SER A 67 -7.11 8.15 2.37
C SER A 67 -7.94 6.86 2.35
N LEU A 68 -8.81 6.71 3.34
CA LEU A 68 -9.63 5.51 3.53
C LEU A 68 -10.93 5.58 2.72
N LEU A 69 -11.56 6.76 2.63
CA LEU A 69 -12.97 6.87 2.20
C LEU A 69 -13.35 8.14 1.43
N HIS A 70 -12.49 9.16 1.27
CA HIS A 70 -12.96 10.43 0.67
C HIS A 70 -11.82 11.16 -0.06
N GLY A 71 -11.60 10.86 -1.34
CA GLY A 71 -10.65 11.63 -2.16
C GLY A 71 -11.04 13.11 -2.34
N LEU A 72 -12.30 13.48 -2.08
CA LEU A 72 -12.80 14.86 -2.16
C LEU A 72 -13.10 15.53 -0.79
N TRP A 73 -13.44 14.77 0.26
CA TRP A 73 -14.12 15.35 1.45
C TRP A 73 -13.41 15.13 2.80
N SER A 74 -12.24 14.50 2.87
CA SER A 74 -11.53 14.32 4.15
C SER A 74 -10.11 14.83 4.10
N THR A 75 -9.90 15.96 4.80
CA THR A 75 -8.61 16.65 4.99
C THR A 75 -8.12 17.26 3.66
N PRO A 76 -7.66 18.53 3.57
CA PRO A 76 -7.15 19.05 2.31
C PRO A 76 -6.02 18.12 1.89
N PRO A 77 -6.17 17.37 0.79
CA PRO A 77 -5.13 16.46 0.34
C PRO A 77 -3.85 17.26 0.18
N ILE A 78 -2.71 16.62 0.44
CA ILE A 78 -1.37 17.17 0.16
C ILE A 78 -1.45 18.02 -1.10
N ARG A 79 -1.12 19.31 -0.98
CA ARG A 79 -1.40 20.29 -2.04
C ARG A 79 -0.70 19.89 -3.34
N LYS A 80 0.51 19.33 -3.25
CA LYS A 80 1.28 18.78 -4.37
C LYS A 80 2.09 17.54 -3.94
N PRO A 81 1.49 16.34 -3.94
CA PRO A 81 2.22 15.12 -3.63
C PRO A 81 3.26 14.83 -4.72
N TRP A 82 4.34 14.14 -4.35
CA TRP A 82 5.40 13.76 -5.30
C TRP A 82 4.94 12.68 -6.29
N VAL A 83 4.04 11.80 -5.85
CA VAL A 83 3.48 10.68 -6.61
C VAL A 83 2.16 10.23 -5.96
N CYS A 84 1.20 9.77 -6.76
CA CYS A 84 -0.08 9.22 -6.30
C CYS A 84 -0.22 7.73 -6.64
N GLY A 85 -0.95 6.97 -5.82
CA GLY A 85 -1.12 5.53 -5.99
C GLY A 85 -2.53 5.04 -5.65
N VAL A 86 -3.15 4.32 -6.58
CA VAL A 86 -4.49 3.73 -6.43
C VAL A 86 -4.36 2.20 -6.45
N SER A 87 -4.44 1.56 -5.27
CA SER A 87 -4.37 0.09 -5.14
C SER A 87 -5.56 -0.64 -5.79
N SER A 88 -5.60 -1.98 -5.75
CA SER A 88 -6.81 -2.71 -6.16
C SER A 88 -7.97 -2.48 -5.17
N HIS A 89 -9.17 -2.34 -5.71
CA HIS A 89 -10.41 -2.17 -4.95
C HIS A 89 -11.42 -3.26 -5.29
N GLY A 90 -12.13 -3.75 -4.26
CA GLY A 90 -13.32 -4.57 -4.43
C GLY A 90 -14.55 -3.72 -4.08
N ILE A 91 -15.75 -4.24 -4.39
CA ILE A 91 -17.00 -3.68 -3.86
C ILE A 91 -16.94 -3.78 -2.34
N ASP A 92 -16.68 -2.67 -1.70
CA ASP A 92 -16.59 -2.53 -0.26
C ASP A 92 -16.87 -1.06 0.06
N HIS A 93 -17.62 -0.80 1.14
CA HIS A 93 -18.05 0.55 1.54
C HIS A 93 -19.15 1.15 0.65
N THR A 94 -20.10 0.33 0.21
CA THR A 94 -21.27 0.75 -0.60
C THR A 94 -22.08 1.87 0.06
N GLN A 95 -22.17 1.87 1.39
CA GLN A 95 -22.87 2.91 2.16
C GLN A 95 -22.26 4.33 2.05
N ILE A 96 -21.03 4.49 1.57
CA ILE A 96 -20.30 5.78 1.59
C ILE A 96 -19.73 6.18 0.22
N LEU A 97 -19.30 5.20 -0.58
CA LEU A 97 -18.58 5.44 -1.84
C LEU A 97 -19.42 5.19 -3.09
N GLY A 98 -20.72 4.91 -2.93
CA GLY A 98 -21.61 4.49 -3.99
C GLY A 98 -21.72 2.97 -4.10
N ASP A 99 -22.76 2.50 -4.76
CA ASP A 99 -23.10 1.08 -4.88
C ASP A 99 -22.33 0.38 -5.99
N THR A 100 -21.60 1.14 -6.82
CA THR A 100 -20.86 0.64 -7.99
C THR A 100 -19.34 0.70 -7.82
N ILE A 101 -18.61 -0.16 -8.52
CA ILE A 101 -17.13 -0.16 -8.49
C ILE A 101 -16.59 1.11 -9.17
N GLU A 102 -17.36 1.64 -10.12
CA GLU A 102 -17.11 2.85 -10.88
C GLU A 102 -17.13 4.09 -9.97
N GLU A 103 -18.15 4.25 -9.12
CA GLU A 103 -18.22 5.35 -8.14
C GLU A 103 -17.07 5.28 -7.12
N ILE A 104 -16.78 4.07 -6.64
CA ILE A 104 -15.63 3.81 -5.77
C ILE A 104 -14.33 4.25 -6.47
N ALA A 105 -14.15 3.90 -7.75
CA ALA A 105 -13.00 4.29 -8.55
C ALA A 105 -12.93 5.81 -8.75
N TRP A 106 -14.06 6.47 -9.00
CA TRP A 106 -14.15 7.92 -9.16
C TRP A 106 -13.67 8.66 -7.92
N HIS A 107 -14.19 8.27 -6.73
CA HIS A 107 -13.77 8.85 -5.46
C HIS A 107 -12.29 8.64 -5.17
N LYS A 108 -11.72 7.52 -5.60
CA LYS A 108 -10.30 7.21 -5.41
C LYS A 108 -9.40 7.95 -6.39
N GLY A 109 -9.87 8.18 -7.61
CA GLY A 109 -9.24 9.09 -8.57
C GLY A 109 -9.19 10.54 -8.07
N GLY A 110 -9.98 10.90 -7.06
CA GLY A 110 -9.91 12.23 -6.41
C GLY A 110 -8.54 12.58 -5.80
N ILE A 111 -7.65 11.61 -5.60
CA ILE A 111 -6.27 11.87 -5.13
C ILE A 111 -5.34 12.37 -6.25
N PHE A 112 -5.75 12.27 -7.52
CA PHE A 112 -4.94 12.75 -8.64
C PHE A 112 -4.76 14.26 -8.58
N LYS A 113 -3.60 14.71 -9.03
CA LYS A 113 -3.20 16.12 -9.05
C LYS A 113 -2.55 16.44 -10.40
N PRO A 114 -2.75 17.65 -10.94
CA PRO A 114 -2.14 18.06 -12.20
C PRO A 114 -0.63 17.86 -12.17
N GLU A 115 -0.07 17.31 -13.25
CA GLU A 115 1.37 17.05 -13.43
C GLU A 115 2.03 16.10 -12.41
N VAL A 116 1.25 15.54 -11.47
CA VAL A 116 1.75 14.56 -10.50
C VAL A 116 1.60 13.17 -11.09
N PRO A 117 2.68 12.37 -11.18
CA PRO A 117 2.59 11.01 -11.68
C PRO A 117 1.72 10.15 -10.76
N ALA A 118 0.84 9.36 -11.36
CA ALA A 118 -0.06 8.44 -10.69
C ALA A 118 0.13 7.01 -11.19
N PHE A 119 0.00 6.06 -10.27
CA PHE A 119 0.08 4.64 -10.58
C PHE A 119 -1.16 3.90 -10.08
N THR A 120 -1.60 2.91 -10.83
CA THR A 120 -2.60 1.94 -10.39
C THR A 120 -2.19 0.53 -10.75
N VAL A 121 -2.81 -0.47 -10.16
CA VAL A 121 -2.65 -1.89 -10.55
C VAL A 121 -3.76 -2.29 -11.53
N LYS A 122 -3.74 -3.52 -12.04
CA LYS A 122 -4.85 -4.04 -12.84
C LYS A 122 -6.18 -3.90 -12.08
N GLN A 123 -7.18 -3.31 -12.74
CA GLN A 123 -8.53 -3.10 -12.21
C GLN A 123 -9.57 -3.75 -13.14
N PRO A 124 -10.81 -3.95 -12.67
CA PRO A 124 -11.94 -4.16 -13.57
C PRO A 124 -12.05 -3.06 -14.63
N GLU A 125 -12.58 -3.39 -15.79
CA GLU A 125 -12.65 -2.50 -16.95
C GLU A 125 -13.34 -1.16 -16.64
N GLY A 126 -14.52 -1.21 -16.00
CA GLY A 126 -15.26 0.01 -15.62
C GLY A 126 -14.47 0.91 -14.66
N SER A 127 -13.82 0.33 -13.66
CA SER A 127 -12.94 1.09 -12.75
C SER A 127 -11.73 1.69 -13.44
N MET A 128 -11.11 0.95 -14.38
CA MET A 128 -9.96 1.45 -15.14
C MET A 128 -10.38 2.60 -16.06
N ALA A 129 -11.53 2.50 -16.71
CA ALA A 129 -12.09 3.56 -17.55
C ALA A 129 -12.32 4.85 -16.73
N VAL A 130 -12.92 4.73 -15.55
CA VAL A 130 -13.11 5.88 -14.64
C VAL A 130 -11.78 6.49 -14.21
N LEU A 131 -10.80 5.69 -13.79
CA LEU A 131 -9.49 6.23 -13.40
C LEU A 131 -8.77 6.91 -14.57
N LYS A 132 -8.86 6.34 -15.78
CA LYS A 132 -8.31 6.93 -17.01
C LYS A 132 -8.95 8.28 -17.31
N GLN A 133 -10.29 8.35 -17.24
CA GLN A 133 -11.03 9.58 -17.47
C GLN A 133 -10.62 10.66 -16.45
N ARG A 134 -10.59 10.32 -15.16
CA ARG A 134 -10.17 11.27 -14.09
C ARG A 134 -8.74 11.76 -14.26
N ALA A 135 -7.83 10.88 -14.66
CA ALA A 135 -6.45 11.25 -14.94
C ALA A 135 -6.36 12.23 -16.12
N SER A 136 -7.14 11.99 -17.18
CA SER A 136 -7.22 12.89 -18.34
C SER A 136 -7.82 14.26 -17.99
N GLU A 137 -8.91 14.30 -17.22
CA GLU A 137 -9.57 15.56 -16.79
C GLU A 137 -8.66 16.44 -15.94
N ILE A 138 -7.76 15.83 -15.16
CA ILE A 138 -6.87 16.52 -14.21
C ILE A 138 -5.48 16.77 -14.83
N GLU A 139 -5.23 16.29 -16.06
CA GLU A 139 -3.89 16.30 -16.68
C GLU A 139 -2.83 15.62 -15.80
N CYS A 140 -3.23 14.49 -15.21
CA CYS A 140 -2.42 13.65 -14.35
C CYS A 140 -1.86 12.46 -15.16
N PRO A 141 -0.53 12.31 -15.29
CA PRO A 141 0.06 11.15 -15.95
C PRO A 141 -0.26 9.87 -15.16
N LEU A 142 -0.92 8.89 -15.80
CA LEU A 142 -1.34 7.64 -15.16
C LEU A 142 -0.70 6.43 -15.85
N TRP A 143 -0.17 5.50 -15.06
CA TRP A 143 0.33 4.20 -15.53
C TRP A 143 -0.26 3.03 -14.76
N VAL A 144 -0.33 1.87 -15.41
CA VAL A 144 -0.64 0.58 -14.79
C VAL A 144 0.66 -0.12 -14.40
N CYS A 145 0.81 -0.53 -13.15
CA CYS A 145 1.99 -1.26 -12.70
C CYS A 145 2.07 -2.64 -13.37
N PRO A 146 3.28 -3.12 -13.72
CA PRO A 146 3.48 -4.47 -14.23
C PRO A 146 3.21 -5.51 -13.14
N GLU A 147 3.12 -6.79 -13.53
CA GLU A 147 3.05 -7.86 -12.53
C GLU A 147 4.40 -7.93 -11.78
N LEU A 148 4.38 -8.39 -10.53
CA LEU A 148 5.57 -8.37 -9.69
C LEU A 148 6.70 -9.25 -10.28
N GLU A 149 6.31 -10.29 -10.99
CA GLU A 149 7.15 -11.25 -11.71
C GLU A 149 7.91 -10.62 -12.88
N ASP A 150 7.40 -9.53 -13.47
CA ASP A 150 8.00 -8.88 -14.62
C ASP A 150 9.19 -7.98 -14.25
N TYR A 151 9.39 -7.71 -12.96
CA TYR A 151 10.51 -6.92 -12.45
C TYR A 151 11.81 -7.70 -12.56
N GLN A 152 12.84 -7.06 -13.12
CA GLN A 152 14.21 -7.58 -13.05
C GLN A 152 14.74 -7.42 -11.62
N THR A 153 15.41 -8.43 -11.08
CA THR A 153 15.90 -8.42 -9.70
C THR A 153 17.37 -8.84 -9.62
N ASP A 154 18.06 -8.30 -8.61
CA ASP A 154 19.42 -8.73 -8.23
C ASP A 154 19.42 -9.98 -7.34
N CYS A 155 18.26 -10.32 -6.79
CA CYS A 155 18.10 -11.14 -5.61
C CYS A 155 17.36 -12.47 -5.89
N GLY A 156 17.10 -12.79 -7.16
CA GLY A 156 16.19 -13.88 -7.54
C GLY A 156 14.71 -13.50 -7.37
N PRO A 157 13.79 -14.48 -7.32
CA PRO A 157 12.36 -14.21 -7.23
C PRO A 157 12.00 -13.35 -6.01
N LEU A 158 11.23 -12.27 -6.22
CA LEU A 158 10.83 -11.36 -5.14
C LEU A 158 10.02 -12.08 -4.06
N GLN A 159 10.58 -12.12 -2.86
CA GLN A 159 9.92 -12.60 -1.65
C GLN A 159 9.20 -11.45 -0.95
N LEU A 160 8.01 -11.72 -0.40
CA LEU A 160 7.18 -10.74 0.28
C LEU A 160 7.00 -11.11 1.75
N GLY A 161 7.13 -10.14 2.65
CA GLY A 161 6.89 -10.33 4.08
C GLY A 161 5.40 -10.44 4.45
N LEU A 162 4.50 -10.02 3.57
CA LEU A 162 3.04 -10.18 3.73
C LEU A 162 2.56 -11.30 2.82
N ALA A 163 1.79 -12.22 3.37
CA ALA A 163 1.30 -13.39 2.64
C ALA A 163 0.07 -13.06 1.76
N GLY A 164 -0.12 -13.89 0.74
CA GLY A 164 -1.27 -13.89 -0.16
C GLY A 164 -1.02 -13.24 -1.53
N GLN A 165 -1.58 -13.84 -2.57
CA GLN A 165 -1.35 -13.44 -3.98
C GLN A 165 -1.65 -11.96 -4.26
N HIS A 166 -2.68 -11.40 -3.62
CA HIS A 166 -3.04 -10.00 -3.77
C HIS A 166 -1.94 -9.02 -3.31
N GLN A 167 -1.02 -9.45 -2.44
CA GLN A 167 0.10 -8.62 -1.99
C GLN A 167 1.12 -8.37 -3.11
N ARG A 168 1.17 -9.21 -4.14
CA ARG A 168 2.07 -9.03 -5.29
C ARG A 168 1.76 -7.73 -6.04
N SER A 169 0.49 -7.50 -6.34
CA SER A 169 0.04 -6.23 -6.93
C SER A 169 0.32 -5.03 -5.99
N ASN A 170 0.17 -5.21 -4.68
CA ASN A 170 0.45 -4.14 -3.70
C ASN A 170 1.93 -3.79 -3.62
N ALA A 171 2.82 -4.79 -3.72
CA ALA A 171 4.26 -4.64 -3.74
C ALA A 171 4.74 -3.99 -5.05
N SER A 172 4.19 -4.40 -6.20
CA SER A 172 4.46 -3.77 -7.50
C SER A 172 4.11 -2.28 -7.48
N LEU A 173 2.91 -1.93 -6.98
CA LEU A 173 2.54 -0.53 -6.79
C LEU A 173 3.51 0.19 -5.84
N ALA A 174 3.90 -0.45 -4.73
CA ALA A 174 4.82 0.15 -3.79
C ALA A 174 6.22 0.41 -4.38
N LEU A 175 6.71 -0.48 -5.26
CA LEU A 175 7.96 -0.29 -5.99
C LEU A 175 7.89 0.95 -6.88
N GLN A 176 6.84 1.08 -7.71
CA GLN A 176 6.67 2.24 -8.58
C GLN A 176 6.58 3.56 -7.81
N LEU A 177 5.81 3.56 -6.70
CA LEU A 177 5.68 4.74 -5.85
C LEU A 177 7.02 5.14 -5.22
N SER A 178 7.73 4.18 -4.62
CA SER A 178 9.02 4.42 -3.97
C SER A 178 10.05 4.91 -4.97
N HIS A 179 10.11 4.25 -6.12
CA HIS A 179 11.04 4.55 -7.19
C HIS A 179 10.82 5.97 -7.74
N THR A 180 9.58 6.30 -8.13
CA THR A 180 9.21 7.61 -8.66
C THR A 180 9.48 8.71 -7.64
N TRP A 181 9.15 8.46 -6.36
CA TRP A 181 9.43 9.40 -5.29
C TRP A 181 10.93 9.68 -5.14
N LEU A 182 11.77 8.64 -5.13
CA LEU A 182 13.22 8.76 -5.03
C LEU A 182 13.82 9.52 -6.21
N GLN A 183 13.40 9.20 -7.44
CA GLN A 183 13.85 9.89 -8.64
C GLN A 183 13.49 11.38 -8.59
N ARG A 184 12.22 11.70 -8.35
CA ARG A 184 11.77 13.10 -8.36
C ARG A 184 12.44 13.92 -7.26
N ARG A 185 12.64 13.35 -6.07
CA ARG A 185 13.37 14.05 -4.99
C ARG A 185 14.82 14.33 -5.36
N ARG A 186 15.51 13.40 -6.01
CA ARG A 186 16.92 13.54 -6.43
C ARG A 186 17.09 14.52 -7.60
N LEU A 187 16.17 14.50 -8.55
CA LEU A 187 16.31 15.20 -9.83
C LEU A 187 15.72 16.62 -9.86
N GLN A 188 15.18 17.15 -8.75
CA GLN A 188 14.61 18.50 -8.59
C GLN A 188 14.16 19.20 -9.90
N GLY A 189 13.28 18.58 -10.69
CA GLY A 189 12.63 19.25 -11.83
C GLY A 189 12.73 18.57 -13.19
N THR A 190 13.61 17.59 -13.42
CA THR A 190 13.64 16.86 -14.70
C THR A 190 13.03 15.48 -14.59
N TRP A 191 11.74 15.42 -14.19
CA TRP A 191 10.95 14.24 -14.53
C TRP A 191 10.85 14.22 -16.05
N ARG A 192 11.35 13.18 -16.72
CA ARG A 192 11.15 13.01 -18.16
C ARG A 192 9.66 13.24 -18.43
N THR A 193 9.35 14.27 -19.20
CA THR A 193 8.03 14.52 -19.76
C THR A 193 7.73 13.34 -20.66
N LEU A 194 7.33 12.21 -20.06
CA LEU A 194 6.76 11.09 -20.77
C LEU A 194 5.45 11.62 -21.30
N SER A 195 5.53 11.92 -22.58
CA SER A 195 4.59 12.66 -23.38
C SER A 195 3.17 12.14 -23.15
N SER A 196 2.23 13.08 -23.16
CA SER A 196 0.79 12.87 -23.24
C SER A 196 0.42 11.64 -24.06
N LEU A 197 -0.14 10.64 -23.38
CA LEU A 197 -0.57 9.39 -23.98
C LEU A 197 -1.84 9.61 -24.79
N HIS A 198 -1.66 9.93 -26.07
CA HIS A 198 -2.73 9.86 -27.07
C HIS A 198 -2.93 8.41 -27.55
N GLY A 199 -3.25 7.51 -26.61
CA GLY A 199 -3.47 6.09 -26.85
C GLY A 199 -4.82 5.59 -26.31
N ARG A 200 -5.37 4.53 -26.91
CA ARG A 200 -6.67 3.94 -26.50
C ARG A 200 -6.66 3.38 -25.06
N GLY A 201 -5.50 3.11 -24.45
CA GLY A 201 -5.39 2.56 -23.08
C GLY A 201 -4.47 3.37 -22.14
N VAL A 202 -4.52 3.04 -20.85
CA VAL A 202 -3.50 3.49 -19.88
C VAL A 202 -2.24 2.66 -20.11
N PRO A 203 -1.06 3.26 -20.29
CA PRO A 203 0.17 2.51 -20.56
C PRO A 203 0.61 1.69 -19.35
N LEU A 204 1.39 0.65 -19.63
CA LEU A 204 2.14 -0.07 -18.60
C LEU A 204 3.30 0.80 -18.09
N ALA A 205 3.55 0.78 -16.79
CA ALA A 205 4.73 1.35 -16.18
C ALA A 205 5.97 0.51 -16.52
N TRP A 206 7.15 1.10 -16.37
CA TRP A 206 8.42 0.44 -16.60
C TRP A 206 8.67 -0.70 -15.61
N ASN A 207 9.28 -1.78 -16.08
CA ASN A 207 9.72 -2.91 -15.25
C ASN A 207 11.16 -2.69 -14.74
N GLU A 208 11.39 -1.54 -14.11
CA GLU A 208 12.73 -1.19 -13.64
C GLU A 208 13.29 -2.19 -12.62
N ARG A 209 14.61 -2.30 -12.60
CA ARG A 209 15.33 -3.24 -11.75
C ARG A 209 15.06 -2.96 -10.27
N ALA A 210 14.46 -3.93 -9.58
CA ALA A 210 14.34 -3.91 -8.13
C ALA A 210 15.71 -4.28 -7.53
N ASN A 211 16.38 -3.29 -6.94
CA ASN A 211 17.69 -3.51 -6.35
C ASN A 211 17.61 -4.36 -5.07
N THR A 212 18.77 -4.87 -4.63
CA THR A 212 18.89 -5.72 -3.43
C THR A 212 18.25 -5.11 -2.18
N LEU A 213 18.32 -3.79 -2.01
CA LEU A 213 17.70 -3.10 -0.87
C LEU A 213 16.17 -3.19 -0.95
N ALA A 214 15.57 -2.87 -2.09
CA ALA A 214 14.13 -2.95 -2.29
C ALA A 214 13.63 -4.40 -2.12
N CYS A 215 14.36 -5.39 -2.67
CA CYS A 215 14.08 -6.81 -2.45
C CYS A 215 14.01 -7.15 -0.95
N ALA A 216 15.06 -6.81 -0.20
CA ALA A 216 15.14 -7.09 1.23
C ALA A 216 14.02 -6.40 1.99
N ARG A 217 13.71 -5.14 1.68
CA ARG A 217 12.64 -4.39 2.34
C ARG A 217 11.24 -4.95 2.03
N LEU A 218 10.98 -5.45 0.83
CA LEU A 218 9.75 -6.16 0.52
C LEU A 218 9.61 -7.45 1.35
N ALA A 219 10.70 -8.21 1.50
CA ALA A 219 10.73 -9.43 2.31
C ALA A 219 10.57 -9.15 3.82
N ASP A 220 11.16 -8.06 4.32
CA ASP A 220 11.11 -7.67 5.74
C ASP A 220 9.81 -6.96 6.14
N THR A 221 8.91 -6.68 5.20
CA THR A 221 7.72 -5.88 5.48
C THR A 221 6.75 -6.62 6.38
N VAL A 222 6.47 -6.04 7.55
CA VAL A 222 5.45 -6.51 8.49
C VAL A 222 4.37 -5.44 8.65
N TRP A 223 3.11 -5.86 8.65
CA TRP A 223 1.98 -4.98 8.87
C TRP A 223 1.05 -5.56 9.92
N ALA A 224 1.00 -4.91 11.09
CA ALA A 224 0.17 -5.36 12.21
C ALA A 224 -1.30 -5.54 11.78
N GLY A 225 -1.86 -6.71 12.10
CA GLY A 225 -3.20 -7.11 11.70
C GLY A 225 -3.35 -7.45 10.22
N ARG A 226 -2.27 -7.79 9.50
CA ARG A 226 -2.33 -8.40 8.16
C ARG A 226 -1.42 -9.61 8.13
N THR A 227 -2.01 -10.79 7.97
CA THR A 227 -1.33 -12.07 7.92
C THR A 227 -0.24 -12.19 8.99
N GLN A 228 -0.57 -11.78 10.22
CA GLN A 228 0.39 -11.64 11.30
C GLN A 228 0.32 -12.86 12.21
N THR A 229 1.46 -13.52 12.40
CA THR A 229 1.62 -14.64 13.35
C THR A 229 2.37 -14.14 14.58
N LEU A 230 1.79 -14.35 15.76
CA LEU A 230 2.40 -14.03 17.05
C LEU A 230 2.49 -15.29 17.89
N LYS A 231 3.62 -15.51 18.56
CA LYS A 231 3.80 -16.64 19.49
C LYS A 231 3.88 -16.10 20.91
N ASN A 232 3.09 -16.65 21.82
CA ASN A 232 3.13 -16.35 23.25
C ASN A 232 3.16 -17.68 24.03
N GLY A 233 4.35 -18.11 24.44
CA GLY A 233 4.56 -19.45 24.99
C GLY A 233 4.19 -20.53 23.97
N GLU A 234 3.29 -21.42 24.37
CA GLU A 234 2.79 -22.52 23.54
C GLU A 234 1.66 -22.09 22.60
N VAL A 235 1.06 -20.91 22.82
CA VAL A 235 -0.05 -20.42 22.02
C VAL A 235 0.47 -19.63 20.82
N THR A 236 0.02 -20.01 19.63
CA THR A 236 0.28 -19.27 18.39
C THR A 236 -1.00 -18.57 17.95
N TYR A 237 -0.96 -17.25 17.86
CA TYR A 237 -2.06 -16.41 17.38
C TYR A 237 -1.86 -16.08 15.91
N PHE A 238 -2.91 -16.25 15.12
CA PHE A 238 -2.97 -15.85 13.71
C PHE A 238 -3.96 -14.69 13.59
N LEU A 239 -3.48 -13.51 13.24
CA LEU A 239 -4.24 -12.27 13.23
C LEU A 239 -4.33 -11.67 11.82
N ASP A 240 -5.55 -11.47 11.33
CA ASP A 240 -5.83 -10.69 10.11
C ASP A 240 -7.08 -9.82 10.27
N GLY A 241 -6.97 -8.55 9.90
CA GLY A 241 -8.08 -7.59 9.88
C GLY A 241 -8.95 -7.68 8.62
N ALA A 242 -9.17 -8.90 8.12
CA ALA A 242 -10.08 -9.16 7.01
C ALA A 242 -11.52 -8.88 7.44
N HIS A 243 -12.28 -8.18 6.59
CA HIS A 243 -13.64 -7.71 6.91
C HIS A 243 -14.52 -7.64 5.66
N THR A 244 -14.15 -8.37 4.61
CA THR A 244 -14.81 -8.42 3.31
C THR A 244 -14.81 -9.86 2.86
N ARG A 245 -15.76 -10.29 2.02
CA ARG A 245 -15.80 -11.67 1.54
C ARG A 245 -14.47 -12.10 0.92
N ARG A 246 -13.93 -11.29 0.01
CA ARG A 246 -12.65 -11.58 -0.66
C ARG A 246 -11.46 -11.60 0.29
N SER A 247 -11.38 -10.66 1.24
CA SER A 247 -10.29 -10.65 2.23
C SER A 247 -10.38 -11.81 3.21
N MET A 248 -11.60 -12.24 3.57
CA MET A 248 -11.80 -13.39 4.46
C MET A 248 -11.36 -14.69 3.75
N GLN A 249 -11.67 -14.85 2.46
CA GLN A 249 -11.16 -15.97 1.66
C GLN A 249 -9.63 -15.99 1.62
N ALA A 250 -9.00 -14.85 1.37
CA ALA A 250 -7.54 -14.74 1.40
C ALA A 250 -6.95 -15.04 2.79
N CYS A 251 -7.63 -14.61 3.85
CA CYS A 251 -7.25 -14.90 5.23
C CYS A 251 -7.32 -16.41 5.53
N VAL A 252 -8.37 -17.10 5.09
CA VAL A 252 -8.52 -18.55 5.28
C VAL A 252 -7.40 -19.30 4.56
N SER A 253 -7.12 -18.97 3.30
CA SER A 253 -6.02 -19.57 2.54
C SER A 253 -4.68 -19.38 3.25
N TRP A 254 -4.39 -18.15 3.69
CA TRP A 254 -3.18 -17.87 4.45
C TRP A 254 -3.12 -18.67 5.76
N PHE A 255 -4.22 -18.73 6.52
CA PHE A 255 -4.27 -19.45 7.79
C PHE A 255 -3.99 -20.94 7.60
N GLN A 256 -4.56 -21.57 6.58
CA GLN A 256 -4.33 -22.99 6.26
C GLN A 256 -2.84 -23.26 6.01
N GLU A 257 -2.16 -22.41 5.23
CA GLU A 257 -0.74 -22.54 4.96
C GLU A 257 0.12 -22.27 6.21
N ALA A 258 -0.21 -21.22 6.96
CA ALA A 258 0.56 -20.78 8.12
C ALA A 258 0.44 -21.75 9.31
N ALA A 259 -0.75 -22.32 9.53
CA ALA A 259 -0.99 -23.31 10.58
C ALA A 259 -0.20 -24.59 10.32
N VAL A 260 -0.26 -25.13 9.09
CA VAL A 260 0.51 -26.33 8.70
C VAL A 260 2.02 -26.11 8.85
N ARG A 261 2.51 -24.92 8.48
CA ARG A 261 3.93 -24.57 8.68
C ARG A 261 4.32 -24.52 10.16
N CYS A 262 3.42 -24.05 11.01
CA CYS A 262 3.63 -23.99 12.46
C CYS A 262 3.67 -25.39 13.07
N GLU A 263 2.76 -26.29 12.66
CA GLU A 263 2.73 -27.68 13.11
C GLU A 263 4.01 -28.43 12.72
N ARG A 264 4.47 -28.29 11.48
CA ARG A 264 5.71 -28.92 10.98
C ARG A 264 6.97 -28.43 11.69
N ASN A 265 6.98 -27.18 12.13
CA ASN A 265 8.12 -26.58 12.83
C ASN A 265 8.02 -26.74 14.36
N SER A 266 6.97 -27.39 14.87
CA SER A 266 6.91 -27.77 16.27
C SER A 266 7.79 -29.00 16.49
N PRO A 267 8.77 -28.96 17.40
CA PRO A 267 9.55 -30.16 17.73
C PRO A 267 8.58 -31.23 18.22
N ILE A 268 8.66 -32.41 17.60
CA ILE A 268 7.70 -33.52 17.68
C ILE A 268 7.24 -33.79 19.12
N GLY A 269 5.96 -33.52 19.36
CA GLY A 269 5.11 -34.32 20.24
C GLY A 269 4.04 -34.94 19.35
N VAL A 270 4.15 -36.24 19.09
CA VAL A 270 3.20 -37.01 18.26
C VAL A 270 1.79 -36.85 18.83
N TRP A 271 0.91 -36.14 18.11
CA TRP A 271 -0.53 -36.15 18.43
C TRP A 271 -1.14 -37.44 17.86
N GLN A 272 -1.34 -38.44 18.72
CA GLN A 272 -2.17 -39.60 18.36
C GLN A 272 -3.65 -39.21 18.51
N PRO A 273 -4.51 -39.47 17.52
CA PRO A 273 -5.93 -39.22 17.66
C PRO A 273 -6.52 -40.25 18.63
N GLN A 274 -6.81 -39.85 19.87
CA GLN A 274 -7.67 -40.65 20.72
C GLN A 274 -9.07 -40.61 20.11
N ARG A 275 -9.51 -41.77 19.62
CA ARG A 275 -10.88 -42.04 19.19
C ARG A 275 -11.82 -41.68 20.34
N CYS A 276 -12.73 -40.75 20.09
CA CYS A 276 -13.87 -40.52 20.96
C CYS A 276 -14.69 -41.81 21.04
N TRP A 277 -14.91 -42.28 22.26
CA TRP A 277 -16.04 -43.14 22.63
C TRP A 277 -17.07 -42.27 23.35
#